data_AF-A0A397R1R7-F1
#
_entry.id   AF-A0A397R1R7-F1
#
_cell.length_a   1.000
_cell.length_b   1.000
_cell.length_c   1.000
_cell.angle_alpha   90.00
_cell.angle_beta   90.00
_cell.angle_gamma   90.00
#
_symmetry.space_group_name_H-M   'P 1'
#
loop_
_entity.id
_entity.type
_entity.pdbx_description
1 polymer ?
#
loop_
_entity_poly.entity_id
_entity_poly.type
_entity_poly.pdbx_seq_one_letter_code
_entity_poly.pdbx_strand_id
1 'polypeptide(L)'
;KKRYATKNNHTVSNVNQIHSELSILISKKHGISTRHLQDYLNWLLFLKKIKYRVKAEARVSFTYMESMKQVHTIAVRNITKLPMPIDLYQAYGAYHYGIFS
;
A
#
# COMPACT_ATOMS: atom_id res chain seq x y z
N LYS A 1 -32.78 -16.70 -7.02
CA LYS A 1 -31.97 -16.94 -5.79
C LYS A 1 -31.68 -15.59 -5.13
N LYS A 2 -32.30 -15.28 -3.97
CA LYS A 2 -32.09 -13.99 -3.29
C LYS A 2 -30.63 -13.87 -2.83
N ARG A 3 -29.96 -12.78 -3.19
CA ARG A 3 -28.61 -12.44 -2.70
C ARG A 3 -28.78 -11.57 -1.46
N TYR A 4 -28.42 -12.10 -0.30
CA TYR A 4 -28.39 -11.33 0.94
C TYR A 4 -27.11 -10.50 0.96
N ALA A 5 -27.25 -9.24 0.57
CA ALA A 5 -26.17 -8.27 0.57
C ALA A 5 -26.62 -6.98 1.25
N THR A 6 -25.70 -6.32 1.96
CA THR A 6 -25.89 -4.96 2.46
C THR A 6 -26.03 -3.99 1.28
N LYS A 7 -26.55 -2.77 1.50
CA LYS A 7 -26.62 -1.69 0.49
C LYS A 7 -25.30 -1.45 -0.27
N ASN A 8 -24.16 -1.75 0.36
CA ASN A 8 -22.81 -1.62 -0.21
C ASN A 8 -22.29 -2.91 -0.88
N ASN A 9 -23.16 -3.86 -1.23
CA ASN A 9 -22.81 -5.17 -1.81
C ASN A 9 -21.88 -6.04 -0.94
N HIS A 10 -21.85 -5.84 0.37
CA HIS A 10 -21.13 -6.71 1.30
C HIS A 10 -21.96 -7.95 1.63
N THR A 11 -21.32 -9.12 1.61
CA THR A 11 -21.99 -10.41 1.88
C THR A 11 -21.25 -11.17 2.98
N VAL A 12 -21.99 -11.97 3.76
CA VAL A 12 -21.42 -12.86 4.79
C VAL A 12 -20.44 -13.88 4.18
N SER A 13 -20.65 -14.23 2.91
CA SER A 13 -19.74 -15.10 2.16
C SER A 13 -18.29 -14.57 2.14
N ASN A 14 -18.10 -13.25 2.04
CA ASN A 14 -16.77 -12.65 2.04
C ASN A 14 -16.07 -12.83 3.39
N VAL A 15 -16.82 -12.71 4.48
CA VAL A 15 -16.32 -12.91 5.85
C VAL A 15 -15.94 -14.37 6.07
N ASN A 16 -16.82 -15.30 5.68
CA ASN A 16 -16.57 -16.73 5.80
C ASN A 16 -15.33 -17.17 5.02
N GLN A 17 -15.09 -16.56 3.85
CA GLN A 17 -13.90 -16.83 3.07
C GLN A 17 -12.61 -16.40 3.79
N ILE A 18 -12.57 -15.19 4.37
CA ILE A 18 -11.42 -14.72 5.15
C ILE A 18 -11.20 -15.60 6.38
N HIS A 19 -12.28 -15.99 7.06
CA HIS A 19 -12.21 -16.88 8.22
C HIS A 19 -11.58 -18.23 7.86
N SER A 20 -12.01 -18.85 6.77
CA SER A 20 -11.44 -20.12 6.30
C SER A 20 -9.96 -20.01 5.93
N GLU A 21 -9.55 -18.91 5.29
CA GLU A 21 -8.14 -18.67 4.93
C GLU A 21 -7.27 -18.46 6.18
N LEU A 22 -7.80 -17.77 7.19
CA LEU A 22 -7.13 -17.61 8.48
C LEU A 22 -6.97 -18.95 9.21
N SER A 23 -7.99 -19.81 9.23
CA SER A 23 -7.87 -21.15 9.83
C SER A 23 -6.77 -21.99 9.16
N ILE A 24 -6.63 -21.89 7.83
CA ILE A 24 -5.56 -22.56 7.08
C ILE A 24 -4.19 -21.95 7.41
N LEU A 25 -4.11 -20.63 7.61
CA LEU A 25 -2.88 -19.96 8.01
C LEU A 25 -2.42 -20.46 9.40
N ILE A 26 -3.34 -20.51 10.37
CA ILE A 26 -3.10 -21.00 11.73
C ILE A 26 -2.66 -22.46 11.72
N SER A 27 -3.30 -23.32 10.93
CA SER A 27 -2.90 -24.74 10.87
C SER A 27 -1.51 -24.94 10.28
N LYS A 28 -1.09 -24.08 9.35
CA LYS A 28 0.25 -24.15 8.72
C LYS A 28 1.35 -23.48 9.52
N LYS A 29 1.02 -22.57 10.43
CA LYS A 29 1.98 -21.75 11.17
C LYS A 29 1.74 -21.90 12.67
N HIS A 30 2.64 -22.61 13.33
CA HIS A 30 2.67 -22.66 14.80
C HIS A 30 3.21 -21.32 15.33
N GLY A 31 2.43 -20.60 16.14
CA GLY A 31 2.85 -19.33 16.75
C GLY A 31 2.07 -18.08 16.33
N ILE A 32 0.87 -18.23 15.76
CA ILE A 32 -0.02 -17.09 15.52
C ILE A 32 -0.54 -16.57 16.87
N SER A 33 0.00 -15.43 17.31
CA SER A 33 -0.46 -14.76 18.52
C SER A 33 -1.73 -13.97 18.26
N THR A 34 -2.68 -14.04 19.19
CA THR A 34 -3.87 -13.19 19.18
C THR A 34 -3.52 -11.70 19.26
N ARG A 35 -2.36 -11.35 19.83
CA ARG A 35 -1.83 -9.97 19.87
C ARG A 35 -1.68 -9.34 18.48
N HIS A 36 -1.32 -10.15 17.48
CA HIS A 36 -1.04 -9.70 16.10
C HIS A 36 -2.16 -10.10 15.13
N LEU A 37 -3.35 -10.46 15.65
CA LEU A 37 -4.46 -10.93 14.83
C LEU A 37 -4.84 -9.94 13.72
N GLN A 38 -4.88 -8.65 14.05
CA GLN A 38 -5.19 -7.61 13.08
C GLN A 38 -4.17 -7.56 11.93
N ASP A 39 -2.88 -7.74 12.24
CA ASP A 39 -1.81 -7.73 11.23
C ASP A 39 -1.93 -8.94 10.30
N TYR A 40 -2.27 -10.12 10.82
CA TYR A 40 -2.52 -11.30 10.00
C TYR A 40 -3.74 -11.13 9.09
N LEU A 41 -4.82 -10.50 9.59
CA LEU A 41 -6.00 -10.19 8.79
C LEU A 41 -5.67 -9.17 7.70
N ASN A 42 -4.91 -8.13 8.03
CA ASN A 42 -4.44 -7.12 7.07
C ASN A 42 -3.56 -7.78 5.99
N TRP A 43 -2.71 -8.73 6.36
CA TRP A 43 -1.88 -9.50 5.43
C TRP A 43 -2.72 -10.35 4.47
N LEU A 44 -3.74 -11.06 4.96
CA LEU A 44 -4.66 -11.82 4.11
C LEU A 44 -5.41 -10.91 3.12
N LEU A 45 -5.87 -9.75 3.59
CA LEU A 45 -6.51 -8.74 2.74
C LEU A 45 -5.55 -8.22 1.66
N PHE A 46 -4.29 -7.97 2.02
CA PHE A 46 -3.24 -7.55 1.09
C PHE A 46 -2.97 -8.60 0.01
N LEU A 47 -2.82 -9.87 0.39
CA LEU A 47 -2.65 -10.98 -0.56
C LEU A 47 -3.83 -11.08 -1.53
N LYS A 48 -5.07 -10.91 -1.04
CA LYS A 48 -6.26 -10.85 -1.91
C LYS A 48 -6.22 -9.65 -2.85
N LYS A 49 -5.89 -8.45 -2.34
CA LYS A 49 -5.79 -7.22 -3.15
C LYS A 49 -4.83 -7.43 -4.33
N ILE A 50 -3.66 -8.01 -4.08
CA ILE A 50 -2.67 -8.31 -5.13
C ILE A 50 -3.20 -9.34 -6.11
N LYS A 51 -3.77 -10.44 -5.60
CA LYS A 51 -4.31 -11.53 -6.43
C LYS A 51 -5.37 -11.03 -7.41
N TYR A 52 -6.27 -10.15 -6.97
CA TYR A 52 -7.40 -9.68 -7.78
C TYR A 52 -7.09 -8.46 -8.65
N ARG A 53 -6.19 -7.56 -8.22
CA ARG A 53 -5.97 -6.30 -8.94
C ARG A 53 -4.71 -6.26 -9.78
N VAL A 54 -3.72 -7.13 -9.50
CA VAL A 54 -2.38 -7.03 -10.10
C VAL A 54 -2.10 -8.24 -10.98
N LYS A 55 -1.69 -7.98 -12.23
CA LYS A 55 -1.21 -8.99 -13.17
C LYS A 55 -0.02 -9.75 -12.58
N ALA A 56 0.11 -11.05 -12.88
CA ALA A 56 1.09 -11.93 -12.25
C ALA A 56 2.53 -11.39 -12.33
N GLU A 57 2.93 -10.88 -13.50
CA GLU A 57 4.25 -10.31 -13.78
C GLU A 57 4.58 -9.10 -12.89
N ALA A 58 3.59 -8.25 -12.62
CA ALA A 58 3.76 -7.00 -11.86
C ALA A 58 3.64 -7.19 -10.34
N ARG A 59 3.34 -8.41 -9.85
CA ARG A 59 3.07 -8.64 -8.42
C ARG A 59 4.27 -8.33 -7.55
N VAL A 60 5.47 -8.74 -7.97
CA VAL A 60 6.71 -8.55 -7.21
C VAL A 60 6.98 -7.06 -7.03
N SER A 61 7.03 -6.30 -8.12
CA SER A 61 7.26 -4.85 -8.08
C SER A 61 6.18 -4.12 -7.28
N PHE A 62 4.90 -4.47 -7.46
CA PHE A 62 3.81 -3.87 -6.70
C PHE A 62 3.91 -4.17 -5.20
N THR A 63 4.19 -5.43 -4.81
CA THR A 63 4.37 -5.80 -3.41
C THR A 63 5.49 -5.01 -2.75
N TYR A 64 6.63 -4.90 -3.45
CA TYR A 64 7.79 -4.15 -2.98
C TYR A 64 7.43 -2.69 -2.73
N MET A 65 6.83 -2.02 -3.72
CA MET A 65 6.43 -0.61 -3.60
C MET A 65 5.43 -0.39 -2.45
N GLU A 66 4.41 -1.24 -2.30
CA GLU A 66 3.44 -1.11 -1.22
C GLU A 66 4.05 -1.38 0.16
N SER A 67 4.98 -2.33 0.28
CA SER A 67 5.67 -2.59 1.55
C SER A 67 6.61 -1.46 1.97
N MET A 68 7.17 -0.74 1.00
CA MET A 68 8.08 0.39 1.25
C MET A 68 7.35 1.70 1.52
N LYS A 69 6.02 1.76 1.36
CA LYS A 69 5.24 2.95 1.66
C LYS A 69 5.26 3.19 3.16
N GLN A 70 6.09 4.13 3.58
CA GLN A 70 6.07 4.68 4.92
C GLN A 70 5.54 6.11 4.88
N VAL A 71 4.69 6.44 5.86
CA VAL A 71 4.27 7.82 6.06
C VAL A 71 5.41 8.56 6.75
N HIS A 72 5.98 9.55 6.06
CA HIS A 72 7.00 10.43 6.62
C HIS A 72 6.42 11.82 6.83
N THR A 73 6.61 12.37 8.03
CA THR A 73 6.23 13.75 8.33
C THR A 73 7.38 14.68 8.00
N ILE A 74 7.23 15.49 6.95
CA ILE A 74 8.19 16.54 6.59
C ILE A 74 7.67 17.86 7.16
N ALA A 75 8.44 18.47 8.06
CA ALA A 75 8.12 19.80 8.57
C ALA A 75 8.30 20.84 7.45
N VAL A 76 7.35 21.78 7.30
CA VAL A 76 7.40 22.81 6.24
C VAL A 76 8.71 23.60 6.25
N ARG A 77 9.23 23.93 7.44
CA ARG A 77 10.53 24.61 7.62
C ARG A 77 11.75 23.84 7.09
N ASN A 78 11.61 22.53 6.86
CA ASN A 78 12.68 21.69 6.33
C ASN A 78 12.62 21.57 4.80
N ILE A 79 11.51 21.98 4.16
CA ILE A 79 11.36 21.92 2.70
C ILE A 79 12.41 22.80 2.02
N THR A 80 12.64 24.01 2.55
CA THR A 80 13.65 24.95 2.02
C THR A 80 15.09 24.52 2.27
N LYS A 81 15.31 23.52 3.15
CA LYS A 81 16.63 22.96 3.45
C LYS A 81 16.99 21.77 2.57
N LEU A 82 16.02 21.24 1.81
CA LEU A 82 16.29 20.16 0.87
C LEU A 82 17.11 20.72 -0.30
N PRO A 83 18.27 20.14 -0.64
CA PRO A 83 19.00 20.53 -1.82
C PRO A 83 18.12 20.31 -3.04
N MET A 84 18.08 21.29 -3.93
CA MET A 84 17.28 21.18 -5.14
C MET A 84 17.83 20.04 -6.01
N PRO A 85 16.98 19.13 -6.51
CA PRO A 85 17.45 17.95 -7.25
C PRO A 85 17.98 18.29 -8.65
N ILE A 86 17.87 19.54 -9.07
CA ILE A 86 18.30 20.03 -10.37
C ILE A 86 19.07 21.34 -10.20
N ASP A 87 20.12 21.51 -11.01
CA ASP A 87 20.79 22.80 -11.15
C ASP A 87 19.93 23.75 -11.99
N LEU A 88 19.40 24.78 -11.34
CA LEU A 88 18.54 25.76 -12.00
C LEU A 88 19.28 26.60 -13.04
N TYR A 89 20.56 26.88 -12.83
CA TYR A 89 21.34 27.67 -13.77
C TYR A 89 21.57 26.89 -15.06
N GLN A 90 21.89 25.60 -14.95
CA GLN A 90 22.00 24.71 -16.10
C GLN A 90 20.69 24.61 -16.89
N ALA A 91 19.54 24.53 -16.20
CA ALA A 91 18.25 24.35 -16.85
C ALA A 91 17.68 25.65 -17.46
N TYR A 92 17.88 26.79 -16.79
CA TYR A 92 17.16 28.03 -17.11
C TYR A 92 18.03 29.27 -17.35
N GLY A 93 19.35 29.17 -17.16
CA GLY A 93 20.27 30.32 -17.28
C GLY A 93 20.26 30.99 -18.65
N ALA A 94 20.04 30.23 -19.72
CA ALA A 94 19.96 30.76 -21.09
C ALA A 94 18.72 31.64 -21.35
N TYR A 95 17.68 31.51 -20.54
CA TYR A 95 16.43 32.26 -20.75
C TYR A 95 16.38 33.58 -19.97
N HIS A 96 17.36 33.87 -19.09
CA HIS A 96 17.44 35.12 -18.30
C HIS A 96 16.15 35.48 -17.54
N TYR A 97 15.47 34.49 -16.98
CA TYR A 97 14.25 34.69 -16.17
C TYR A 97 14.48 34.34 -14.70
N GLY A 98 13.65 34.92 -13.82
CA GLY A 98 13.59 34.57 -12.40
C GLY A 98 14.79 35.09 -11.62
N ILE A 99 15.44 34.23 -10.83
CA ILE A 99 16.61 34.58 -10.00
C ILE A 99 17.90 34.81 -10.80
N PHE A 100 17.87 34.57 -12.11
CA PHE A 100 19.01 34.73 -13.03
C PHE A 100 18.77 35.82 -14.10
N SER A 101 17.77 36.69 -13.90
CA SER A 101 17.61 37.91 -14.70
C SER A 101 18.66 38.95 -14.34
#